data_AF-A0A2P8WGM0-F1
#
_entry.id   AF-A0A2P8WGM0-F1
#
_cell.length_a   1.000
_cell.length_b   1.000
_cell.length_c   1.000
_cell.angle_alpha   90.00
_cell.angle_beta   90.00
_cell.angle_gamma   90.00
#
_symmetry.space_group_name_H-M   'P 1'
#
loop_
_entity.id
_entity.type
_entity.pdbx_description
1 polymer ?
#
loop_
_entity_poly.entity_id
_entity_poly.type
_entity_poly.pdbx_seq_one_letter_code
_entity_poly.pdbx_strand_id
1 'polypeptide(L)' 'MLAGVRQQPIICRLPVVVLTSSQESTEVDRAYELGASSYLQKPVSYDAPNALISTLNICWLQLNQIPSMITT' A
#
# COMPACT_ATOMS: atom_id res chain seq x y z
N MET A 1 4.45 -6.84 -10.79
CA MET A 1 4.58 -5.92 -9.63
C MET A 1 3.54 -6.32 -8.59
N LEU A 2 3.76 -6.10 -7.29
CA LEU A 2 3.07 -6.74 -6.13
C LEU A 2 3.29 -8.26 -5.97
N ALA A 3 2.90 -9.10 -6.94
CA ALA A 3 3.12 -10.54 -6.86
C ALA A 3 4.60 -10.90 -6.62
N GLY A 4 5.51 -10.19 -7.28
CA GLY A 4 6.96 -10.34 -7.08
C GLY A 4 7.45 -9.93 -5.69
N VAL A 5 6.78 -8.97 -5.02
CA VAL A 5 7.11 -8.60 -3.62
C VAL A 5 6.76 -9.75 -2.69
N ARG A 6 5.60 -10.38 -2.90
CA ARG A 6 5.16 -11.51 -2.07
C ARG A 6 6.00 -12.78 -2.26
N GLN A 7 6.74 -12.89 -3.36
CA GLN A 7 7.67 -13.99 -3.60
C GLN A 7 9.06 -13.78 -2.97
N GLN A 8 9.38 -12.58 -2.46
CA GLN A 8 10.68 -12.29 -1.85
C GLN A 8 10.67 -12.60 -0.34
N PRO A 9 11.46 -13.57 0.16
CA PRO A 9 11.39 -14.04 1.54
C PRO A 9 11.55 -12.94 2.61
N ILE A 10 12.36 -11.93 2.31
CA ILE A 10 12.74 -10.88 3.26
C ILE A 10 11.62 -9.83 3.40
N ILE A 11 10.92 -9.52 2.30
CA ILE A 11 9.94 -8.41 2.24
C ILE A 11 8.50 -8.88 2.05
N CYS A 12 8.26 -10.19 1.93
CA CYS A 12 6.94 -10.75 1.67
C CYS A 12 5.90 -10.42 2.74
N ARG A 13 6.32 -10.01 3.94
CA ARG A 13 5.44 -9.62 5.06
C ARG A 13 5.27 -8.11 5.18
N LEU A 14 6.03 -7.30 4.46
CA LEU A 14 5.91 -5.85 4.56
C LEU A 14 4.51 -5.41 4.09
N PRO A 15 3.88 -4.44 4.78
CA PRO A 15 2.65 -3.84 4.30
C PRO A 15 2.87 -3.19 2.93
N VAL A 16 1.96 -3.43 1.99
CA VAL A 16 2.02 -2.80 0.66
C VAL A 16 0.75 -2.02 0.41
N VAL A 17 0.91 -0.73 0.13
CA VAL A 17 -0.18 0.17 -0.26
C VAL A 17 -0.07 0.42 -1.74
N VAL A 18 -1.13 0.11 -2.49
CA VAL A 18 -1.24 0.44 -3.92
C VAL A 18 -1.82 1.85 -4.03
N LEU A 19 -1.18 2.71 -4.81
CA LEU A 19 -1.65 4.08 -5.09
C LEU A 19 -1.80 4.29 -6.60
N THR A 20 -3.01 4.50 -7.09
CA THR A 20 -3.31 4.52 -8.54
C THR A 20 -4.42 5.51 -8.89
N SER A 21 -4.44 6.07 -10.09
CA SER A 21 -5.54 6.92 -10.56
C SER A 21 -6.82 6.14 -10.91
N SER A 22 -6.70 4.82 -11.11
CA SER A 22 -7.80 3.93 -11.47
C SER A 22 -8.69 3.60 -10.27
N GLN A 23 -9.98 3.43 -10.54
CA GLN A 23 -11.00 2.95 -9.59
C GLN A 23 -11.70 1.69 -10.09
N GLU A 24 -11.12 1.00 -11.09
CA GLU A 24 -11.71 -0.23 -11.62
C GLU A 24 -11.78 -1.29 -10.53
N SER A 25 -12.99 -1.77 -10.22
CA SER A 25 -13.23 -2.73 -9.14
C SER A 25 -12.41 -4.01 -9.32
N THR A 26 -12.26 -4.44 -10.58
CA THR A 26 -11.45 -5.61 -10.93
C THR A 26 -9.98 -5.45 -10.57
N GLU A 27 -9.42 -4.23 -10.65
CA GLU A 27 -8.04 -3.96 -10.22
C GLU A 27 -7.90 -3.93 -8.70
N VAL A 28 -8.92 -3.42 -8.00
CA VAL A 28 -8.98 -3.40 -6.53
C VAL A 28 -8.96 -4.83 -5.99
N ASP A 29 -9.88 -5.68 -6.47
CA ASP A 29 -10.00 -7.07 -6.03
C ASP A 29 -8.69 -7.84 -6.30
N ARG A 30 -8.16 -7.70 -7.52
CA ARG A 30 -6.89 -8.31 -7.94
C ARG A 30 -5.74 -7.92 -7.01
N ALA A 31 -5.66 -6.66 -6.59
CA ALA A 31 -4.60 -6.20 -5.70
C ALA A 31 -4.69 -6.86 -4.32
N TYR A 32 -5.89 -7.00 -3.75
CA TYR A 32 -6.09 -7.68 -2.48
C TYR A 32 -5.83 -9.19 -2.57
N GLU A 33 -6.24 -9.85 -3.66
CA GLU A 33 -5.90 -11.26 -3.92
C GLU A 33 -4.38 -11.51 -3.95
N LEU A 34 -3.63 -10.55 -4.51
CA LEU A 34 -2.17 -10.58 -4.57
C LEU A 34 -1.51 -10.12 -3.26
N GLY A 35 -2.29 -9.85 -2.23
CA GLY A 35 -1.83 -9.55 -0.88
C GLY A 35 -1.54 -8.08 -0.62
N ALA A 36 -2.14 -7.12 -1.33
CA ALA A 36 -2.07 -5.72 -0.90
C ALA A 36 -2.66 -5.54 0.50
N SER A 37 -2.08 -4.63 1.29
CA SER A 37 -2.64 -4.23 2.59
C SER A 37 -3.70 -3.14 2.43
N SER A 38 -3.58 -2.31 1.39
CA SER A 38 -4.56 -1.29 1.04
C SER A 38 -4.43 -0.86 -0.41
N TYR A 39 -5.52 -0.33 -0.95
CA TYR A 39 -5.62 0.23 -2.29
C TYR A 39 -6.20 1.65 -2.20
N LEU A 40 -5.46 2.65 -2.64
CA LEU A 40 -5.80 4.05 -2.52
C LEU A 40 -5.83 4.70 -3.90
N GLN A 41 -6.84 5.54 -4.11
CA GLN A 41 -6.87 6.37 -5.29
C GLN A 41 -5.86 7.51 -5.16
N LYS A 42 -5.06 7.72 -6.20
CA LYS A 42 -4.16 8.85 -6.32
C LYS A 42 -5.01 10.13 -6.41
N PRO A 43 -4.78 11.11 -5.53
CA PRO A 43 -5.51 12.35 -5.56
C PRO A 43 -5.08 13.13 -6.81
N VAL A 44 -6.07 13.69 -7.51
CA VAL A 44 -5.89 14.39 -8.79
C VAL A 44 -5.82 15.92 -8.65
N SER A 45 -6.05 16.46 -7.46
CA SER A 45 -5.95 17.91 -7.19
C SER A 45 -4.61 18.26 -6.55
N TYR A 46 -4.10 19.45 -6.87
CA TYR A 46 -2.89 20.05 -6.27
C TYR A 46 -3.09 20.48 -4.81
N ASP A 47 -4.33 20.68 -4.34
CA ASP A 47 -4.67 21.04 -2.95
C ASP A 47 -5.14 19.86 -2.08
N ALA A 48 -5.63 18.78 -2.70
CA ALA A 48 -5.96 17.51 -2.05
C ALA A 48 -4.78 16.62 -1.58
N PRO A 49 -3.49 16.82 -1.96
CA PRO A 49 -2.42 15.94 -1.52
C PRO A 49 -2.20 16.01 -0.02
N ASN A 50 -2.39 17.20 0.59
CA ASN A 50 -2.06 17.39 2.00
C ASN A 50 -2.89 16.50 2.92
N ALA A 51 -4.20 16.34 2.66
CA ALA A 51 -5.05 15.49 3.48
C ALA A 51 -4.68 14.01 3.34
N LEU A 52 -4.54 13.51 2.11
CA LEU A 52 -4.17 12.10 1.90
C LEU A 52 -2.76 11.80 2.41
N ILE A 53 -1.78 12.67 2.14
CA ILE A 53 -0.40 12.52 2.62
C ILE A 53 -0.37 12.58 4.15
N SER A 54 -1.15 13.45 4.78
CA SER A 54 -1.25 13.51 6.24
C SER A 54 -1.84 12.21 6.81
N THR A 55 -2.91 11.69 6.20
CA THR A 55 -3.50 10.41 6.60
C THR A 55 -2.52 9.25 6.39
N LEU A 56 -1.80 9.22 5.27
CA LEU A 56 -0.76 8.22 5.02
C LEU A 56 0.35 8.30 6.07
N ASN A 57 0.81 9.50 6.40
CA ASN A 57 1.83 9.73 7.41
C ASN A 57 1.38 9.21 8.79
N ILE A 58 0.17 9.57 9.22
CA ILE A 58 -0.37 9.13 10.52
C ILE A 58 -0.59 7.62 10.52
N CYS A 59 -1.40 7.10 9.59
CA CYS A 59 -1.83 5.71 9.60
C CYS A 59 -0.70 4.72 9.30
N TRP A 60 0.21 5.02 8.36
CA TRP A 60 1.25 4.07 7.92
C TRP A 60 2.63 4.30 8.52
N LEU A 61 3.03 5.54 8.82
CA LEU A 61 4.37 5.82 9.32
C LEU A 61 4.42 5.94 10.83
N GLN A 62 3.36 6.46 11.46
CA GLN A 62 3.34 6.69 12.91
C GLN A 62 2.61 5.60 13.68
N LEU A 63 1.44 5.17 13.20
CA LEU A 63 0.59 4.23 13.94
C LEU A 63 0.83 2.77 13.54
N ASN A 64 1.30 2.51 12.32
CA ASN A 64 1.40 1.14 11.83
C ASN A 64 2.54 0.40 12.52
N GLN A 65 2.23 -0.80 13.02
CA GLN A 65 3.25 -1.71 13.53
C GLN A 65 3.82 -2.51 12.37
N ILE A 66 5.07 -2.23 12.03
CA ILE A 66 5.76 -2.92 10.94
C ILE A 66 6.29 -4.26 11.49
N PRO A 67 6.04 -5.39 10.80
CA PRO A 67 6.58 -6.66 11.22
C PRO A 67 8.11 -6.62 11.22
N SER A 68 8.73 -7.29 12.18
CA SER A 68 10.19 -7.42 12.24
C SER A 68 10.71 -8.05 10.95
N MET A 69 11.70 -7.41 10.33
CA MET A 69 12.37 -7.96 9.17
C MET A 69 13.07 -9.25 9.57
N ILE A 70 12.85 -10.32 8.80
CA ILE A 70 13.54 -11.58 9.00
C ILE A 70 15.00 -11.33 8.60
N THR A 71 15.88 -11.19 9.59
CA THR A 71 17.33 -11.19 9.37
C THR A 71 17.76 -12.65 9.40
N THR A 72 18.16 -13.20 8.26
CA THR A 72 18.81 -14.52 8.18
C THR A 72 20.31 -14.35 8.37
#